data_AF-A0ABD0SYP8-F1
#
_entry.id   AF-A0ABD0SYP8-F1
#
_cell.length_a   1.000
_cell.length_b   1.000
_cell.length_c   1.000
_cell.angle_alpha   90.00
_cell.angle_beta   90.00
_cell.angle_gamma   90.00
#
_symmetry.space_group_name_H-M   'P 1'
#
loop_
_entity.id
_entity.type
_entity.pdbx_description
1 polymer ?
#
loop_
_entity_poly.entity_id
_entity_poly.type
_entity_poly.pdbx_seq_one_letter_code
_entity_poly.pdbx_strand_id
1 'polypeptide(L)'
;MRMPTKEEWFEISQRFEINANFPNCLGAVDGKHIRIKPQQSGSMFLNYKYFFFIVLMAVVDFDYNFVFIDVGSYGKDCAVFKKTQFWKSLIDNTLNIPTPCDEAFALHTNLLRPYGGLRLWRRRVAWCAS
;
A
#
# COMPACT_ATOMS: atom_id res chain seq x y z
N MET A 1 -8.69 12.14 1.60
CA MET A 1 -8.38 11.64 2.96
C MET A 1 -7.33 12.52 3.58
N ARG A 2 -7.35 12.66 4.91
CA ARG A 2 -6.28 13.31 5.67
C ARG A 2 -5.09 12.34 5.75
N MET A 3 -3.89 12.80 5.46
CA MET A 3 -2.68 12.01 5.66
C MET A 3 -2.35 11.92 7.16
N PRO A 4 -1.87 10.77 7.66
CA PRO A 4 -1.46 10.65 9.05
C PRO A 4 -0.31 11.61 9.40
N THR A 5 -0.32 12.03 10.66
CA THR A 5 0.75 12.75 11.33
C THR A 5 1.89 11.81 11.71
N LYS A 6 3.03 12.36 12.12
CA LYS A 6 4.21 11.58 12.51
C LYS A 6 3.93 10.71 13.74
N GLU A 7 3.13 11.22 14.68
CA GLU A 7 2.70 10.52 15.88
C GLU A 7 1.76 9.36 15.55
N GLU A 8 0.79 9.57 14.64
CA GLU A 8 -0.11 8.52 14.15
C GLU A 8 0.69 7.43 13.41
N TRP A 9 1.66 7.80 12.57
CA TRP A 9 2.55 6.83 11.93
C TRP A 9 3.32 5.98 12.94
N PHE A 10 3.81 6.60 14.01
CA PHE A 10 4.53 5.91 15.06
C PHE A 10 3.62 4.92 15.81
N GLU A 11 2.39 5.34 16.14
CA GLU A 11 1.40 4.45 16.77
C GLU A 11 1.09 3.23 15.88
N ILE A 12 0.82 3.45 14.59
CA ILE A 12 0.57 2.36 13.63
C ILE A 12 1.75 1.39 13.61
N SER A 13 2.97 1.94 13.56
CA SER A 13 4.21 1.16 13.55
C SER A 13 4.39 0.27 14.78
N GLN A 14 4.03 0.78 15.95
CA GLN A 14 4.09 0.03 17.20
C GLN A 14 3.03 -1.08 17.23
N ARG A 15 1.81 -0.81 16.74
CA ARG A 15 0.75 -1.82 16.73
C ARG A 15 1.12 -3.01 15.85
N PHE A 16 1.73 -2.78 14.68
CA PHE A 16 2.25 -3.87 13.85
C PHE A 16 3.42 -4.61 14.49
N GLU A 17 4.32 -3.92 15.19
CA GLU A 17 5.43 -4.55 15.90
C GLU A 17 4.94 -5.46 17.04
N ILE A 18 4.03 -4.96 17.87
CA ILE A 18 3.52 -5.68 19.04
C ILE A 18 2.69 -6.90 18.63
N ASN A 19 1.80 -6.74 17.65
CA ASN A 19 0.79 -7.76 17.36
C ASN A 19 1.15 -8.70 16.20
N ALA A 20 1.92 -8.21 15.22
CA ALA A 20 2.30 -8.99 14.03
C ALA A 20 3.81 -9.24 13.94
N ASN A 21 4.60 -8.79 14.93
CA ASN A 21 6.07 -8.86 14.91
C ASN A 21 6.66 -8.26 13.63
N PHE A 22 6.04 -7.18 13.13
CA PHE A 22 6.44 -6.48 11.92
C PHE A 22 6.97 -5.08 12.29
N PRO A 23 8.23 -4.96 12.73
CA PRO A 23 8.78 -3.72 13.23
C PRO A 23 8.80 -2.64 12.14
N ASN A 24 8.39 -1.42 12.52
CA ASN A 24 8.21 -0.25 11.66
C ASN A 24 7.29 -0.46 10.43
N CYS A 25 6.33 -1.40 10.49
CA CYS A 25 5.31 -1.48 9.46
C CYS A 25 4.32 -0.31 9.56
N LEU A 26 4.17 0.49 8.51
CA LEU A 26 3.26 1.64 8.53
C LEU A 26 1.87 1.29 7.99
N GLY A 27 1.71 0.08 7.47
CA GLY A 27 0.42 -0.48 7.08
C GLY A 27 0.53 -1.59 6.04
N ALA A 28 -0.61 -2.18 5.73
CA ALA A 28 -0.73 -3.19 4.69
C ALA A 28 -1.36 -2.57 3.44
N VAL A 29 -0.85 -2.94 2.26
CA VAL A 29 -1.31 -2.45 0.97
C VAL A 29 -1.98 -3.60 0.23
N ASP A 30 -3.22 -3.41 -0.19
CA ASP A 30 -3.95 -4.41 -0.99
C ASP A 30 -4.73 -3.78 -2.15
N GLY A 31 -4.81 -4.54 -3.24
CA GLY A 31 -5.49 -4.16 -4.47
C GLY A 31 -6.68 -5.07 -4.74
N LYS A 32 -7.89 -4.51 -4.86
CA LYS A 32 -9.11 -5.25 -5.17
C LYS A 32 -9.67 -4.87 -6.52
N HIS A 33 -9.82 -5.87 -7.40
CA HIS A 33 -10.55 -5.70 -8.66
C HIS A 33 -12.06 -5.66 -8.43
N ILE A 34 -12.67 -4.50 -8.69
CA ILE A 34 -14.11 -4.28 -8.62
C ILE A 34 -14.67 -4.31 -10.03
N ARG A 35 -15.59 -5.25 -10.29
CA ARG A 35 -16.28 -5.34 -11.58
C ARG A 35 -17.26 -4.19 -11.72
N ILE A 36 -17.25 -3.54 -12.88
CA ILE A 36 -18.16 -2.46 -13.23
C ILE A 36 -18.89 -2.77 -14.53
N LYS A 37 -20.05 -2.14 -14.74
CA LYS A 37 -20.78 -2.14 -16.02
C LYS A 37 -20.92 -0.69 -16.50
N PRO A 38 -19.90 -0.15 -17.16
CA PRO A 38 -19.96 1.21 -17.70
C PRO A 38 -21.04 1.30 -18.80
N GLN A 39 -21.79 2.41 -18.81
CA GLN A 39 -22.82 2.66 -19.84
C GLN A 39 -22.22 2.97 -21.22
N GLN A 40 -20.99 3.52 -21.29
CA GLN A 40 -20.25 3.85 -22.51
C GLN A 40 -18.73 3.86 -22.25
N SER A 41 -18.05 2.71 -22.27
CA SER A 41 -16.59 2.67 -22.06
C SER A 41 -15.85 2.16 -23.29
N GLY A 42 -14.74 2.83 -23.64
CA GLY A 42 -13.73 2.27 -24.54
C GLY A 42 -13.06 1.02 -23.97
N SER A 43 -12.20 0.37 -24.77
CA SER A 43 -11.55 -0.91 -24.45
C SER A 43 -10.58 -0.89 -23.25
N MET A 44 -10.22 0.28 -22.71
CA MET A 44 -9.21 0.42 -21.64
C MET A 44 -9.57 -0.28 -20.32
N PHE A 45 -10.85 -0.48 -20.04
CA PHE A 45 -11.31 -1.19 -18.84
C PHE A 45 -11.56 -2.68 -19.10
N LEU A 46 -11.47 -3.13 -20.35
CA LEU A 46 -11.92 -4.44 -20.80
C LEU A 46 -10.83 -5.48 -20.58
N ASN A 47 -11.05 -6.42 -19.67
CA ASN A 47 -10.12 -7.52 -19.42
C ASN A 47 -10.24 -8.61 -20.51
N TYR A 48 -9.27 -9.52 -20.60
CA TYR A 48 -9.23 -10.63 -21.57
C TYR A 48 -10.45 -11.57 -21.51
N LYS A 49 -11.21 -11.52 -20.41
CA LYS A 49 -12.45 -12.27 -20.19
C LYS A 49 -13.73 -11.44 -20.50
N TYR A 50 -13.60 -10.32 -21.20
CA TYR A 50 -14.69 -9.40 -21.55
C TYR A 50 -15.45 -8.80 -20.36
N PHE A 51 -14.74 -8.52 -19.26
CA PHE A 51 -15.30 -7.81 -18.10
C PHE A 51 -14.61 -6.47 -17.89
N PHE A 52 -15.41 -5.46 -17.57
CA PHE A 52 -14.89 -4.17 -17.12
C PHE A 52 -14.59 -4.21 -15.62
N PHE A 53 -13.42 -3.74 -15.24
CA PHE A 53 -13.05 -3.61 -13.82
C PHE A 53 -12.26 -2.34 -13.56
N ILE A 54 -12.37 -1.87 -12.34
CA ILE A 54 -11.48 -0.86 -11.76
C ILE A 54 -10.75 -1.48 -10.58
N VAL A 55 -9.56 -0.96 -10.30
CA VAL A 55 -8.76 -1.33 -9.13
C VAL A 55 -9.10 -0.36 -8.00
N LEU A 56 -9.45 -0.91 -6.84
CA LEU A 56 -9.42 -0.21 -5.56
C LEU A 56 -8.10 -0.58 -4.90
N MET A 57 -7.24 0.41 -4.70
CA MET A 57 -6.00 0.26 -3.96
C MET A 57 -6.21 0.86 -2.58
N ALA A 58 -5.95 0.08 -1.53
CA ALA A 58 -6.10 0.54 -0.16
C ALA A 58 -4.83 0.30 0.64
N VAL A 59 -4.59 1.21 1.57
CA VAL A 59 -3.57 1.11 2.60
C VAL A 59 -4.30 1.11 3.93
N VAL A 60 -4.09 0.09 4.73
CA VAL A 60 -4.76 -0.10 6.02
C VAL A 60 -3.76 -0.16 7.17
N ASP A 61 -4.18 0.35 8.32
CA ASP A 61 -3.42 0.18 9.56
C ASP A 61 -3.63 -1.23 10.16
N PHE A 62 -3.08 -1.46 11.35
CA PHE A 62 -3.21 -2.75 12.04
C PHE A 62 -4.65 -3.03 12.50
N ASP A 63 -5.42 -1.99 12.79
CA ASP A 63 -6.81 -2.07 13.28
C ASP A 63 -7.82 -2.11 12.13
N TYR A 64 -7.36 -2.35 10.90
CA TYR A 64 -8.15 -2.38 9.67
C TYR A 64 -8.82 -1.05 9.28
N ASN A 65 -8.34 0.08 9.81
CA ASN A 65 -8.76 1.40 9.36
C ASN A 65 -8.05 1.78 8.06
N PHE A 66 -8.79 2.41 7.16
CA PHE A 66 -8.22 2.91 5.92
C PHE A 66 -7.39 4.16 6.15
N VAL A 67 -6.09 4.03 5.92
CA VAL A 67 -5.13 5.15 5.93
C VAL A 67 -5.15 5.88 4.59
N PHE A 68 -5.26 5.12 3.50
CA PHE A 68 -5.37 5.68 2.15
C PHE A 68 -6.22 4.76 1.27
N ILE A 69 -7.00 5.36 0.38
CA ILE A 69 -7.74 4.65 -0.66
C ILE A 69 -7.61 5.42 -1.97
N ASP A 70 -7.32 4.71 -3.05
CA ASP A 70 -7.43 5.18 -4.43
C ASP A 70 -8.32 4.24 -5.23
N VAL A 71 -9.28 4.80 -5.97
CA VAL A 71 -10.29 4.03 -6.73
C VAL A 71 -10.37 4.57 -8.15
N GLY A 72 -10.43 3.66 -9.13
CA GLY A 72 -10.69 4.02 -10.52
C GLY A 72 -9.51 3.82 -11.46
N SER A 73 -8.36 3.39 -10.92
CA SER A 73 -7.23 2.96 -11.72
C SER A 73 -7.50 1.64 -12.45
N TYR A 74 -6.80 1.39 -13.54
CA TYR A 74 -6.86 0.14 -14.31
C TYR A 74 -5.45 -0.42 -14.53
N GLY A 75 -5.33 -1.74 -14.63
CA GLY A 75 -4.05 -2.44 -14.83
C GLY A 75 -3.74 -3.44 -13.71
N LYS A 76 -2.47 -3.83 -13.59
CA LYS A 76 -1.99 -4.77 -12.56
C LYS A 76 -1.68 -4.02 -11.26
N ASP A 77 -1.95 -4.64 -10.12
CA ASP A 77 -1.91 -4.02 -8.79
C ASP A 77 -0.62 -3.24 -8.49
N CYS A 78 0.56 -3.83 -8.73
CA CYS A 78 1.83 -3.13 -8.48
C CYS A 78 2.05 -1.91 -9.38
N ALA A 79 1.55 -1.95 -10.62
CA ALA A 79 1.67 -0.83 -11.55
C ALA A 79 0.67 0.28 -11.23
N VAL A 80 -0.48 -0.09 -10.67
CA VAL A 80 -1.49 0.86 -10.17
C VAL A 80 -0.98 1.57 -8.91
N PHE A 81 -0.39 0.84 -7.96
CA PHE A 81 0.14 1.43 -6.73
C PHE A 81 1.15 2.56 -7.02
N LYS A 82 2.08 2.35 -7.95
CA LYS A 82 3.08 3.36 -8.36
C LYS A 82 2.48 4.62 -8.99
N LYS A 83 1.23 4.57 -9.45
CA LYS A 83 0.51 5.72 -10.03
C LYS A 83 -0.29 6.51 -8.99
N THR A 84 -0.52 5.93 -7.82
CA THR A 84 -1.30 6.56 -6.75
C THR A 84 -0.62 7.83 -6.24
N GLN A 85 -1.42 8.77 -5.72
CA GLN A 85 -0.90 9.94 -5.03
C GLN A 85 -0.06 9.55 -3.81
N PHE A 86 -0.42 8.44 -3.16
CA PHE A 86 0.32 7.90 -2.03
C PHE A 86 1.77 7.58 -2.38
N TRP A 87 2.00 6.89 -3.50
CA TRP A 87 3.36 6.57 -3.97
C TRP A 87 4.18 7.82 -4.31
N LYS A 88 3.54 8.84 -4.92
CA LYS A 88 4.21 10.11 -5.19
C LYS A 88 4.62 10.81 -3.90
N SER A 89 3.69 10.92 -2.94
CA SER A 89 3.97 11.51 -1.62
C SER A 89 5.05 10.75 -0.84
N LEU A 90 5.14 9.43 -1.04
CA LEU A 90 6.19 8.58 -0.46
C LEU A 90 7.57 8.88 -1.06
N ILE A 91 7.66 9.08 -2.38
CA ILE A 91 8.93 9.44 -3.06
C ILE A 91 9.33 10.87 -2.72
N ASP A 92 8.37 11.79 -2.70
CA ASP A 92 8.61 13.22 -2.44
C ASP A 92 8.85 13.51 -0.94
N ASN A 93 8.86 12.49 -0.08
CA ASN A 93 9.00 12.59 1.38
C ASN A 93 7.98 13.52 2.05
N THR A 94 6.79 13.67 1.47
CA THR A 94 5.72 14.55 1.98
C THR A 94 4.77 13.84 2.95
N LEU A 95 4.94 12.53 3.15
CA LEU A 95 4.12 11.73 4.07
C LEU A 95 4.45 11.92 5.56
N ASN A 96 5.42 12.78 5.93
CA ASN A 96 5.84 13.02 7.31
C ASN A 96 6.16 11.74 8.10
N ILE A 97 6.71 10.74 7.41
CA ILE A 97 7.06 9.45 7.98
C ILE A 97 8.24 9.64 8.96
N PRO A 98 8.20 9.05 10.17
CA PRO A 98 9.35 9.05 11.05
C PRO A 98 10.57 8.44 10.35
N THR A 99 11.70 9.14 10.43
CA THR A 99 12.93 8.81 9.69
C THR A 99 13.28 7.32 9.84
N PRO A 100 13.44 6.56 8.74
CA PRO A 100 13.86 5.18 8.82
C PRO A 100 15.30 5.11 9.34
N CYS A 101 15.57 4.23 10.31
CA CYS A 101 16.93 3.85 10.65
C CYS A 101 17.39 2.76 9.65
N ASP A 102 17.95 3.23 8.54
CA ASP A 102 18.76 2.58 7.50
C ASP A 102 18.36 1.22 6.90
N GLU A 103 18.25 1.26 5.56
CA GLU A 103 18.48 0.23 4.54
C GLU A 103 18.12 -1.24 4.84
N ALA A 104 17.05 -1.74 4.20
CA ALA A 104 17.14 -3.04 3.53
C ALA A 104 16.04 -3.30 2.48
N PHE A 105 16.50 -3.82 1.34
CA PHE A 105 15.84 -4.30 0.12
C PHE A 105 14.41 -4.88 0.20
N ALA A 106 13.52 -4.35 -0.67
CA ALA A 106 12.82 -5.10 -1.72
C ALA A 106 12.20 -4.13 -2.76
N LEU A 107 12.68 -4.12 -4.02
CA LEU A 107 12.22 -3.30 -5.17
C LEU A 107 12.23 -1.74 -5.02
N HIS A 108 12.13 -1.18 -3.81
CA HIS A 108 12.35 0.22 -3.41
C HIS A 108 12.54 0.28 -1.89
N THR A 109 13.16 1.33 -1.35
CA THR A 109 13.56 1.46 0.07
C THR A 109 12.44 1.31 1.11
N ASN A 110 11.15 1.41 0.72
CA ASN A 110 10.01 1.52 1.64
C ASN A 110 8.92 0.43 1.44
N LEU A 111 9.03 -0.48 0.47
CA LEU A 111 7.96 -1.45 0.17
C LEU A 111 8.47 -2.89 0.36
N LEU A 112 7.77 -3.71 1.16
CA LEU A 112 8.12 -5.11 1.34
C LEU A 112 7.02 -6.01 0.78
N ARG A 113 7.41 -6.98 -0.06
CA ARG A 113 6.55 -8.11 -0.39
C ARG A 113 6.98 -9.30 0.47
N PRO A 114 6.15 -9.81 1.39
CA PRO A 114 6.49 -11.02 2.12
C PRO A 114 6.61 -12.19 1.14
N TYR A 115 7.74 -12.89 1.17
CA TYR A 115 7.84 -14.26 0.67
C TYR A 115 7.44 -15.21 1.81
N GLY A 116 6.90 -16.39 1.48
CA GLY A 116 6.42 -17.40 2.45
C GLY A 116 7.53 -18.11 3.24
N GLY A 117 8.51 -17.38 3.79
CA GLY A 117 9.59 -17.89 4.62
C GLY A 117 9.74 -17.07 5.90
N LEU A 118 9.67 -17.75 7.05
CA LEU A 118 9.86 -17.15 8.38
C LEU A 118 11.29 -16.62 8.53
N ARG A 119 11.45 -15.29 8.57
CA ARG A 119 12.40 -14.50 9.39
C ARG A 119 12.58 -13.09 8.80
N LEU A 120 11.76 -12.14 9.25
CA LEU A 120 12.03 -10.72 9.04
C LEU A 120 12.62 -10.16 10.33
N TRP A 121 13.93 -9.87 10.32
CA TRP A 121 14.60 -9.21 11.45
C TRP A 121 14.63 -7.69 11.28
N ARG A 122 14.58 -7.04 12.45
CA ARG A 122 14.66 -5.63 12.87
C ARG A 122 15.17 -4.57 11.86
N ARG A 123 14.47 -3.42 11.89
CA ARG A 123 14.83 -2.05 11.43
C ARG A 123 14.47 -1.66 9.98
N ARG A 124 13.19 -1.62 9.61
CA ARG A 124 12.73 -1.00 8.36
C ARG A 124 11.31 -0.45 8.43
N VAL A 125 11.08 0.68 7.77
CA VAL A 125 9.73 1.14 7.43
C VAL A 125 9.18 0.25 6.32
N ALA A 126 8.14 -0.53 6.62
CA ALA A 126 7.61 -1.53 5.71
C ALA A 126 6.13 -1.29 5.43
N TRP A 127 5.77 -1.40 4.15
CA TRP A 127 4.40 -1.61 3.73
C TRP A 127 4.26 -3.08 3.34
N CYS A 128 3.35 -3.83 3.96
CA CYS A 128 3.15 -5.25 3.67
C CYS A 128 2.16 -5.40 2.52
N ALA A 129 2.61 -5.86 1.35
CA ALA A 129 1.73 -6.14 0.21
C ALA A 129 1.30 -7.62 0.21
N SER A 130 -0.01 -7.91 0.15
CA SER A 130 -0.52 -9.27 -0.03
C SER A 130 -0.25 -9.87 -1.41
#